data_AF-A0A097ASP5-F1
#
_entry.id   AF-A0A097ASP5-F1
#
_cell.length_a   1.000
_cell.length_b   1.000
_cell.length_c   1.000
_cell.angle_alpha   90.00
_cell.angle_beta   90.00
_cell.angle_gamma   90.00
#
_symmetry.space_group_name_H-M   'P 1'
#
loop_
_entity.id
_entity.type
_entity.pdbx_description
1 polymer ?
#
loop_
_entity_poly.entity_id
_entity_poly.type
_entity_poly.pdbx_seq_one_letter_code
_entity_poly.pdbx_strand_id
1 'polypeptide(L)'
;MNFLNIKLGGIVKDFIYQLSIPNSFLVLFTIGYFLDFNLNKDELKALGIGMFVKFLPGIILFLLLAFLFDTSQLIVKIIAIGSILPTPMVAVVYSNERRLNPNLASVFITMSIIIGVVLMSIVMLKW
;
A
#
# COMPACT_ATOMS: atom_id res chain seq x y z
N MET A 1 16.61 -5.69 -2.36
CA MET A 1 17.81 -4.83 -2.25
C MET A 1 18.96 -5.66 -1.71
N ASN A 2 20.12 -5.62 -2.35
CA ASN A 2 21.28 -6.41 -1.98
C ASN A 2 22.32 -5.52 -1.30
N PHE A 3 22.15 -5.29 0.01
CA PHE A 3 22.99 -4.37 0.78
C PHE A 3 24.45 -4.84 0.95
N LEU A 4 24.74 -6.11 0.65
CA LEU A 4 26.06 -6.73 0.82
C LEU A 4 26.79 -6.95 -0.53
N ASN A 5 26.22 -6.49 -1.65
CA ASN A 5 26.75 -6.74 -3.01
C ASN A 5 27.02 -8.23 -3.32
N ILE A 6 26.33 -9.14 -2.63
CA ILE A 6 26.47 -10.59 -2.82
C ILE A 6 25.65 -10.97 -4.05
N LYS A 7 26.30 -11.28 -5.17
CA LYS A 7 25.60 -11.79 -6.35
C LYS A 7 25.02 -13.16 -6.02
N LEU A 8 23.76 -13.20 -5.59
CA LEU A 8 23.00 -14.44 -5.43
C LEU A 8 23.03 -15.17 -6.79
N GLY A 9 23.58 -16.38 -6.80
CA GLY A 9 23.65 -17.20 -8.01
C GLY A 9 22.25 -17.50 -8.56
N GLY A 10 22.16 -17.77 -9.87
CA GLY A 10 20.89 -17.97 -10.58
C GLY A 10 19.93 -18.94 -9.88
N ILE A 11 20.45 -20.06 -9.37
CA ILE A 11 19.67 -21.08 -8.65
C ILE A 11 18.96 -20.50 -7.42
N VAL A 12 19.63 -19.67 -6.61
CA VAL A 12 19.03 -19.09 -5.40
C VAL A 12 17.96 -18.06 -5.77
N LYS A 13 18.20 -17.30 -6.85
CA LYS A 13 17.23 -16.33 -7.36
C LYS A 13 15.97 -17.02 -7.89
N ASP A 14 16.13 -18.11 -8.64
CA ASP A 14 15.02 -18.90 -9.19
C ASP A 14 14.21 -19.58 -8.09
N PHE A 15 14.88 -20.10 -7.05
CA PHE A 15 14.21 -20.67 -5.88
C PHE A 15 13.40 -19.61 -5.11
N ILE A 16 13.97 -18.43 -4.84
CA ILE A 16 13.25 -17.32 -4.20
C ILE A 16 12.06 -16.88 -5.06
N TYR A 17 12.23 -16.84 -6.38
CA TYR A 17 11.15 -16.49 -7.29
C TYR A 17 10.01 -17.50 -7.24
N GLN A 18 10.32 -18.81 -7.24
CA GLN A 18 9.33 -19.87 -7.09
C GLN A 18 8.57 -19.78 -5.76
N LEU A 19 9.22 -19.38 -4.67
CA LEU A 19 8.58 -19.14 -3.37
C LEU A 19 7.72 -17.87 -3.36
N SER A 20 8.08 -16.85 -4.14
CA SER A 20 7.35 -15.58 -4.19
C SER A 20 5.97 -15.70 -4.86
N ILE A 21 5.83 -16.59 -5.85
CA ILE A 21 4.58 -16.75 -6.62
C ILE A 21 3.42 -17.21 -5.72
N PRO A 22 3.52 -18.29 -4.95
CA PRO A 22 2.47 -18.68 -4.00
C PRO A 22 2.23 -17.63 -2.93
N ASN A 23 3.28 -16.92 -2.50
CA ASN A 23 3.15 -15.94 -1.43
C ASN A 23 2.23 -14.77 -1.82
N SER A 24 2.37 -14.23 -3.04
CA SER A 24 1.45 -13.19 -3.53
C SER A 24 0.01 -13.66 -3.60
N PHE A 25 -0.22 -14.91 -4.03
CA PHE A 25 -1.55 -15.51 -4.07
C PHE A 25 -2.13 -15.68 -2.66
N LEU A 26 -1.37 -16.22 -1.72
CA LEU A 26 -1.79 -16.43 -0.33
C LEU A 26 -2.11 -15.11 0.37
N VAL A 27 -1.37 -14.04 0.09
CA VAL A 27 -1.64 -12.71 0.66
C VAL A 27 -2.96 -12.15 0.11
N LEU A 28 -3.21 -12.23 -1.20
CA LEU A 28 -4.48 -11.78 -1.79
C LEU A 28 -5.66 -12.63 -1.29
N PHE A 29 -5.46 -13.93 -1.17
CA PHE A 29 -6.44 -14.84 -0.58
C PHE A 29 -6.74 -14.47 0.88
N THR A 30 -5.71 -14.16 1.67
CA THR A 30 -5.86 -13.73 3.07
C THR A 30 -6.69 -12.46 3.18
N ILE A 31 -6.47 -11.49 2.28
CA ILE A 31 -7.30 -10.28 2.23
C ILE A 31 -8.75 -10.65 1.92
N GLY A 32 -9.00 -11.45 0.88
CA GLY A 32 -10.35 -11.87 0.53
C GLY A 32 -11.03 -12.68 1.63
N TYR A 33 -10.28 -13.53 2.33
CA TYR A 33 -10.75 -14.33 3.46
C TYR A 33 -11.20 -13.47 4.65
N PHE A 34 -10.43 -12.42 4.96
CA PHE A 34 -10.75 -11.50 6.05
C PHE A 34 -11.63 -10.32 5.62
N LEU A 35 -11.96 -10.19 4.32
CA LEU A 35 -12.75 -9.07 3.82
C LEU A 35 -14.23 -9.26 4.18
N ASP A 36 -14.67 -8.57 5.22
CA ASP A 36 -16.08 -8.49 5.58
C ASP A 36 -16.50 -7.03 5.76
N PHE A 37 -17.36 -6.56 4.86
CA PHE A 37 -17.87 -5.19 4.85
C PHE A 37 -18.91 -4.91 5.93
N ASN A 38 -19.28 -5.91 6.75
CA ASN A 38 -20.18 -5.75 7.88
C ASN A 38 -19.49 -5.07 9.09
N LEU A 39 -19.11 -3.81 8.91
CA LEU A 39 -18.49 -3.00 9.96
C LEU A 39 -19.54 -2.32 10.83
N ASN A 40 -19.29 -2.28 12.14
CA ASN A 40 -20.09 -1.50 13.07
C ASN A 40 -19.79 0.01 12.94
N LYS A 41 -20.57 0.85 13.63
CA LYS A 41 -20.43 2.33 13.54
C LYS A 41 -19.06 2.83 14.01
N ASP A 42 -18.49 2.22 15.05
CA ASP A 42 -17.19 2.62 15.59
C ASP A 42 -16.04 2.21 14.66
N GLU A 43 -16.14 1.03 14.04
CA GLU A 43 -15.23 0.55 13.01
C GLU A 43 -15.30 1.40 11.75
N LEU A 44 -16.49 1.82 11.33
CA LEU A 44 -16.66 2.74 10.20
C LEU A 44 -16.03 4.12 10.49
N LYS A 45 -16.20 4.62 11.72
CA LYS A 45 -15.54 5.85 12.17
C LYS A 45 -14.01 5.69 12.19
N ALA A 46 -13.51 4.57 12.72
CA ALA A 46 -12.09 4.26 12.74
C ALA A 46 -11.51 4.14 11.33
N LEU A 47 -12.25 3.50 10.41
CA LEU A 47 -11.89 3.40 8.99
C LEU A 47 -11.75 4.79 8.37
N GLY A 48 -12.73 5.67 8.57
CA GLY A 48 -12.70 7.04 8.04
C GLY A 48 -11.53 7.87 8.59
N ILE A 49 -11.30 7.82 9.90
CA ILE A 49 -10.15 8.50 10.53
C ILE A 49 -8.83 7.91 10.01
N GLY A 50 -8.71 6.58 9.95
CA GLY A 50 -7.53 5.91 9.43
C GLY A 50 -7.22 6.31 8.00
N MET A 51 -8.25 6.45 7.14
CA MET A 51 -8.08 6.87 5.76
C MET A 51 -7.58 8.30 5.65
N PHE A 52 -8.18 9.19 6.44
CA PHE A 52 -7.77 10.57 6.49
C PHE A 52 -6.31 10.69 6.93
N VAL A 53 -5.93 10.02 8.02
CA VAL A 53 -4.55 10.02 8.53
C VAL A 53 -3.57 9.39 7.54
N LYS A 54 -3.97 8.36 6.79
CA LYS A 54 -3.11 7.70 5.80
C LYS A 54 -2.81 8.58 4.59
N PHE A 55 -3.82 9.23 4.03
CA PHE A 55 -3.69 9.96 2.77
C PHE A 55 -3.36 11.44 2.97
N LEU A 56 -3.75 12.06 4.09
CA LEU A 56 -3.52 13.49 4.31
C LEU A 56 -2.03 13.87 4.21
N PRO A 57 -1.07 13.20 4.90
CA PRO A 57 0.34 13.54 4.77
C PRO A 57 0.86 13.32 3.35
N GLY A 58 0.38 12.26 2.68
CA GLY A 58 0.77 11.93 1.30
C GLY A 58 0.32 12.97 0.28
N ILE A 59 -0.91 13.48 0.45
CA ILE A 59 -1.49 14.56 -0.37
C ILE A 59 -0.76 15.89 -0.12
N ILE A 60 -0.47 16.21 1.15
CA ILE A 60 0.29 17.43 1.48
C ILE A 60 1.68 17.36 0.83
N LEU A 61 2.38 16.23 0.96
CA LEU A 61 3.68 16.05 0.33
C LEU A 61 3.60 16.15 -1.20
N PHE A 62 2.58 15.55 -1.82
CA PHE A 62 2.34 15.65 -3.25
C PHE A 62 2.19 17.10 -3.72
N LEU A 63 1.38 17.90 -3.01
CA LEU A 63 1.17 19.32 -3.32
C LEU A 63 2.44 20.16 -3.09
N LEU A 64 3.20 19.88 -2.03
CA LEU A 64 4.47 20.55 -1.76
C LEU A 64 5.51 20.26 -2.84
N LEU A 65 5.59 19.02 -3.32
CA LEU A 65 6.49 18.64 -4.42
C LEU A 65 6.15 19.39 -5.70
N ALA A 66 4.86 19.54 -6.00
CA ALA A 66 4.36 20.31 -7.13
C ALA A 66 4.77 21.79 -7.09
N PHE A 67 4.82 22.35 -5.88
CA PHE A 67 5.05 23.77 -5.65
C PHE A 67 6.54 24.11 -5.58
N LEU A 68 7.35 23.23 -4.99
CA LEU A 68 8.77 23.49 -4.70
C LEU A 68 9.72 22.97 -5.77
N PHE A 69 9.31 21.97 -6.58
CA PHE A 69 10.19 21.28 -7.51
C PHE A 69 9.59 21.20 -8.93
N ASP A 70 10.47 20.99 -9.90
CA ASP A 70 10.06 20.74 -11.29
C ASP A 70 9.48 19.32 -11.42
N THR A 71 8.19 19.25 -11.73
CA THR A 71 7.43 18.00 -11.86
C THR A 71 7.83 17.17 -13.08
N SER A 72 8.63 17.73 -14.01
CA SER A 72 9.19 16.97 -15.13
C SER A 72 10.28 15.99 -14.70
N GLN A 73 10.93 16.23 -13.55
CA GLN A 73 11.99 15.37 -13.06
C GLN A 73 11.45 14.01 -12.63
N LEU A 74 12.07 12.94 -13.14
CA LEU A 74 11.66 11.55 -12.85
C LEU A 74 11.60 11.26 -11.34
N ILE A 75 12.56 11.78 -10.57
CA ILE A 75 12.62 11.55 -9.12
C ILE A 75 11.43 12.18 -8.39
N VAL A 76 11.00 13.38 -8.81
CA VAL A 76 9.84 14.07 -8.25
C VAL A 76 8.57 13.27 -8.53
N LYS A 77 8.42 12.74 -9.76
CA LYS A 77 7.29 11.86 -10.13
C LYS A 77 7.27 10.58 -9.29
N ILE A 78 8.42 9.94 -9.07
CA ILE A 78 8.51 8.72 -8.25
C ILE A 78 8.10 9.00 -6.80
N ILE A 79 8.59 10.08 -6.20
CA ILE A 79 8.24 10.44 -4.81
C ILE A 79 6.75 10.80 -4.71
N ALA A 80 6.23 11.54 -5.69
CA ALA A 80 4.82 11.92 -5.76
C ALA A 80 3.88 10.71 -5.86
N ILE A 81 4.20 9.72 -6.70
CA ILE A 81 3.43 8.46 -6.77
C ILE A 81 3.59 7.68 -5.47
N GLY A 82 4.81 7.64 -4.92
CA GLY A 82 5.12 6.96 -3.67
C GLY A 82 4.32 7.46 -2.47
N SER A 83 4.03 8.76 -2.41
CA SER A 83 3.30 9.37 -1.29
C SER A 83 1.81 8.98 -1.24
N ILE A 84 1.23 8.59 -2.37
CA ILE A 84 -0.18 8.22 -2.52
C ILE A 84 -0.40 6.71 -2.69
N LEU A 85 0.64 5.89 -2.50
CA LEU A 85 0.51 4.43 -2.55
C LEU A 85 -0.50 3.91 -1.51
N PRO A 86 -1.27 2.87 -1.85
CA PRO A 86 -2.18 2.23 -0.93
C PRO A 86 -1.43 1.58 0.23
N THR A 87 -2.17 1.22 1.28
CA THR A 87 -1.60 0.57 2.46
C THR A 87 -1.05 -0.82 2.09
N PRO A 88 0.15 -1.20 2.55
CA PRO A 88 0.73 -2.49 2.24
C PRO A 88 -0.07 -3.64 2.89
N MET A 89 -0.20 -4.74 2.16
CA MET A 89 -0.98 -5.93 2.55
C MET A 89 -0.53 -6.57 3.87
N VAL A 90 0.73 -6.37 4.25
CA VAL A 90 1.31 -6.87 5.50
C VAL A 90 0.56 -6.37 6.75
N ALA A 91 -0.21 -5.27 6.65
CA ALA A 91 -0.99 -4.77 7.77
C ALA A 91 -2.09 -5.75 8.22
N VAL A 92 -2.66 -6.59 7.35
CA VAL A 92 -3.61 -7.64 7.77
C VAL A 92 -2.91 -8.69 8.63
N VAL A 93 -1.74 -9.16 8.18
CA VAL A 93 -0.95 -10.18 8.87
C VAL A 93 -0.55 -9.69 10.25
N TYR A 94 0.03 -8.50 10.35
CA TYR A 94 0.40 -7.92 11.65
C TYR A 94 -0.80 -7.63 12.55
N SER A 95 -1.96 -7.28 11.99
CA SER A 95 -3.17 -7.09 12.78
C SER A 95 -3.62 -8.41 13.40
N ASN A 96 -3.56 -9.51 12.65
CA ASN A 96 -3.85 -10.84 13.17
C ASN A 96 -2.83 -11.27 14.24
N GLU A 97 -1.52 -11.14 13.95
CA GLU A 97 -0.45 -11.52 14.89
C GLU A 97 -0.51 -10.73 16.21
N ARG A 98 -0.89 -9.45 16.15
CA ARG A 98 -1.00 -8.57 17.33
C ARG A 98 -2.37 -8.63 18.02
N ARG A 99 -3.24 -9.59 17.65
CA ARG A 99 -4.61 -9.71 18.19
C ARG A 99 -5.45 -8.43 18.05
N LEU A 100 -5.20 -7.68 16.98
CA LEU A 100 -6.05 -6.56 16.54
C LEU A 100 -7.19 -7.10 15.67
N ASN A 101 -7.94 -6.21 15.03
CA ASN A 101 -9.05 -6.58 14.14
C ASN A 101 -8.57 -6.76 12.69
N PRO A 102 -8.34 -8.00 12.21
CA PRO A 102 -7.89 -8.25 10.83
C PRO A 102 -8.97 -7.95 9.79
N ASN A 103 -10.25 -7.98 10.15
CA ASN A 103 -11.34 -7.62 9.26
C ASN A 103 -11.29 -6.12 8.92
N LEU A 104 -11.24 -5.27 9.95
CA LEU A 104 -11.09 -3.82 9.77
C LEU A 104 -9.83 -3.47 8.97
N ALA A 105 -8.71 -4.17 9.21
CA ALA A 105 -7.47 -3.98 8.46
C ALA A 105 -7.63 -4.37 6.98
N SER A 106 -8.38 -5.43 6.68
CA SER A 106 -8.63 -5.90 5.31
C SER A 106 -9.54 -4.94 4.54
N VAL A 107 -10.60 -4.43 5.18
CA VAL A 107 -11.45 -3.37 4.60
C VAL A 107 -10.64 -2.09 4.40
N PHE A 108 -9.80 -1.72 5.37
CA PHE A 108 -8.92 -0.56 5.27
C PHE A 108 -7.95 -0.66 4.09
N ILE A 109 -7.30 -1.81 3.89
CA ILE A 109 -6.42 -2.02 2.73
C ILE A 109 -7.22 -1.93 1.44
N THR A 110 -8.36 -2.63 1.35
CA THR A 110 -9.20 -2.65 0.14
C THR A 110 -9.64 -1.25 -0.25
N MET A 111 -10.15 -0.48 0.70
CA MET A 111 -10.55 0.90 0.47
C MET A 111 -9.35 1.78 0.11
N SER A 112 -8.16 1.52 0.68
CA SER A 112 -6.95 2.29 0.35
C SER A 112 -6.46 2.00 -1.06
N ILE A 113 -6.64 0.78 -1.57
CA ILE A 113 -6.37 0.41 -2.96
C ILE A 113 -7.29 1.19 -3.88
N ILE A 114 -8.60 1.21 -3.59
CA ILE A 114 -9.57 1.95 -4.40
C ILE A 114 -9.22 3.45 -4.45
N ILE A 115 -9.00 4.06 -3.29
CA ILE A 115 -8.63 5.49 -3.20
C ILE A 115 -7.28 5.74 -3.88
N GLY A 116 -6.29 4.87 -3.66
CA GLY A 116 -4.96 4.98 -4.25
C GLY A 116 -4.99 4.91 -5.77
N VAL A 117 -5.77 4.01 -6.37
CA VAL A 117 -5.95 3.91 -7.83
C VAL A 117 -6.57 5.19 -8.39
N VAL A 118 -7.58 5.75 -7.72
CA VAL A 118 -8.19 7.03 -8.11
C VAL A 118 -7.18 8.18 -8.04
N LEU A 119 -6.46 8.30 -6.93
CA LEU A 119 -5.44 9.36 -6.75
C LEU A 119 -4.32 9.23 -7.78
N MET A 120 -3.78 8.02 -8.01
CA MET A 120 -2.74 7.80 -9.01
C MET A 120 -3.22 8.16 -10.41
N SER A 121 -4.44 7.79 -10.76
CA SER A 121 -5.03 8.16 -12.06
C SER A 121 -5.09 9.68 -12.23
N ILE A 122 -5.47 10.41 -11.18
CA ILE A 122 -5.48 11.88 -11.19
C ILE A 122 -4.07 12.45 -11.38
N VAL A 123 -3.07 11.89 -10.69
CA VAL A 123 -1.68 12.34 -10.82
C VAL A 123 -1.16 12.11 -12.24
N MET A 124 -1.36 10.91 -12.80
CA MET A 124 -0.92 10.57 -14.16
C MET A 124 -1.62 11.39 -15.25
N LEU A 125 -2.84 11.89 -14.99
CA LEU A 125 -3.54 12.77 -15.92
C LEU A 125 -3.04 14.21 -15.87
N LYS A 126 -2.50 14.65 -14.72
CA LYS A 126 -2.03 16.02 -14.53
C LYS A 126 -0.54 16.22 -14.83
N TRP A 127 0.31 15.21 -14.59
CA TRP A 127 1.79 15.29 -14.67
C TRP A 127 2.38 14.19 -15.56
#